data_AF-J6IAG6-F1
#
_entry.id   AF-J6IAG6-F1
#
_cell.length_a   1.000
_cell.length_b   1.000
_cell.length_c   1.000
_cell.angle_alpha   90.00
_cell.angle_beta   90.00
_cell.angle_gamma   90.00
#
_symmetry.space_group_name_H-M   'P 1'
#
loop_
_entity.id
_entity.type
_entity.pdbx_description
1 polymer ?
#
loop_
_entity_poly.entity_id
_entity_poly.type
_entity_poly.pdbx_seq_one_letter_code
_entity_poly.pdbx_strand_id
1 'polypeptide(L)'
;MIFMKRIFLGATAFAALLFSSCGKNDNASTDLTGAWQLESATVAGQSQILGDCDKKTVYVFTQNQLTFHEFETNRSTRNCNYDNHVETYKIEGNLIKDANDPNGKGILFSISGNTLTLTIEENGQKETLNLKKINQAQLDAILATINNGGGNNN
;
A
#
# COMPACT_ATOMS: atom_id res chain seq x y z
N MET A 1 4.87 4.62 10.22
CA MET A 1 4.17 4.07 11.41
C MET A 1 2.70 3.88 11.06
N ILE A 2 2.36 2.90 10.22
CA ILE A 2 1.00 2.53 9.79
C ILE A 2 1.19 1.10 9.22
N PHE A 3 0.79 -0.05 9.77
CA PHE A 3 -0.35 -0.46 10.58
C PHE A 3 0.13 -1.31 11.77
N MET A 4 0.04 -0.77 12.98
CA MET A 4 0.26 -1.53 14.21
C MET A 4 -1.06 -2.17 14.66
N LYS A 5 -1.31 -3.42 14.25
CA LYS A 5 -2.25 -4.32 14.95
C LYS A 5 -1.54 -5.63 15.27
N ARG A 6 -1.09 -5.71 16.52
CA ARG A 6 -0.36 -6.82 17.13
C ARG A 6 -1.22 -8.10 17.14
N ILE A 7 -0.72 -9.17 16.53
CA ILE A 7 -1.04 -10.54 16.94
C ILE A 7 0.27 -11.33 16.97
N PHE A 8 0.74 -11.63 18.18
CA PHE A 8 1.79 -12.59 18.45
C PHE A 8 1.23 -14.02 18.24
N LEU A 9 2.03 -14.92 17.65
CA LEU A 9 2.32 -16.29 18.12
C LEU A 9 3.01 -17.12 17.02
N GLY A 10 4.12 -17.75 17.37
CA GLY A 10 4.65 -18.94 16.67
C GLY A 10 5.97 -18.73 15.93
N ALA A 11 7.07 -19.18 16.52
CA ALA A 11 8.38 -19.26 15.87
C ALA A 11 8.38 -20.35 14.78
N THR A 12 8.83 -20.01 13.58
CA THR A 12 9.15 -21.03 12.55
C THR A 12 10.39 -20.59 11.78
N ALA A 13 11.42 -21.43 11.83
CA ALA A 13 12.66 -21.26 11.09
C ALA A 13 12.44 -21.67 9.62
N PHE A 14 12.88 -20.84 8.68
CA PHE A 14 13.02 -21.22 7.28
C PHE A 14 14.40 -20.85 6.74
N ALA A 15 15.00 -21.85 6.09
CA ALA A 15 16.34 -21.85 5.56
C ALA A 15 16.49 -20.89 4.36
N ALA A 16 17.65 -20.25 4.26
CA ALA A 16 18.04 -19.41 3.15
C ALA A 16 18.26 -20.23 1.88
N LEU A 17 17.53 -19.90 0.81
CA LEU A 17 17.87 -20.29 -0.56
C LEU A 17 18.32 -19.04 -1.31
N LEU A 18 19.62 -18.98 -1.59
CA LEU A 18 20.25 -17.97 -2.43
C LEU A 18 19.96 -18.32 -3.90
N PHE A 19 19.01 -17.63 -4.51
CA PHE A 19 18.96 -17.56 -5.98
C PHE A 19 19.78 -16.37 -6.45
N SER A 20 21.01 -16.66 -6.85
CA SER A 20 21.77 -15.79 -7.73
C SER A 20 21.19 -15.91 -9.13
N SER A 21 20.37 -14.93 -9.53
CA SER A 21 19.98 -14.76 -10.92
C SER A 21 20.29 -13.33 -11.32
N CYS A 22 21.47 -13.16 -11.89
CA CYS A 22 21.80 -12.00 -12.70
C CYS A 22 21.15 -12.21 -14.07
N GLY A 23 20.15 -11.41 -14.41
CA GLY A 23 19.46 -11.53 -15.70
C GLY A 23 18.44 -10.42 -15.90
N LYS A 24 18.79 -9.51 -16.81
CA LYS A 24 17.99 -8.40 -17.38
C LYS A 24 17.74 -7.19 -16.48
N ASN A 25 18.54 -6.18 -16.80
CA ASN A 25 18.26 -4.76 -16.71
C ASN A 25 17.04 -4.36 -17.58
N ASP A 26 15.87 -4.87 -17.23
CA ASP A 26 14.63 -4.23 -17.67
C ASP A 26 14.42 -3.07 -16.69
N ASN A 27 14.95 -1.89 -17.02
CA ASN A 27 14.51 -0.63 -16.42
C ASN A 27 13.05 -0.40 -16.85
N ALA A 28 12.14 -1.22 -16.31
CA ALA A 28 10.76 -0.88 -16.16
C ALA A 28 10.69 0.22 -15.10
N SER A 29 11.17 1.41 -15.45
CA SER A 29 10.55 2.64 -14.95
C SER A 29 9.17 2.75 -15.60
N THR A 30 8.33 1.75 -15.38
CA THR A 30 6.90 1.84 -15.63
C THR A 30 6.38 2.94 -14.72
N ASP A 31 5.63 3.87 -15.31
CA ASP A 31 5.21 5.11 -14.64
C ASP A 31 4.36 4.80 -13.40
N LEU A 32 5.02 4.80 -12.23
CA LEU A 32 4.41 4.66 -10.90
C LEU A 32 3.45 5.82 -10.62
N THR A 33 3.66 6.97 -11.28
CA THR A 33 2.82 8.16 -11.15
C THR A 33 1.36 7.83 -11.45
N GLY A 34 0.47 8.35 -10.60
CA GLY A 34 -0.97 8.15 -10.68
C GLY A 34 -1.56 7.63 -9.39
N ALA A 35 -2.87 7.35 -9.46
CA ALA A 35 -3.66 6.88 -8.33
C ALA A 35 -3.86 5.35 -8.42
N TRP A 36 -3.66 4.68 -7.27
CA TRP A 36 -3.74 3.23 -7.15
C TRP A 36 -4.62 2.86 -5.96
N GLN A 37 -5.71 2.14 -6.22
CA GLN A 37 -6.67 1.72 -5.21
C GLN A 37 -6.33 0.32 -4.69
N LEU A 38 -6.40 0.12 -3.37
CA LEU A 38 -6.18 -1.18 -2.75
C LEU A 38 -7.21 -2.22 -3.23
N GLU A 39 -6.73 -3.34 -3.78
CA GLU A 39 -7.58 -4.42 -4.29
C GLU A 39 -7.50 -5.68 -3.41
N SER A 40 -6.28 -6.04 -3.00
CA SER A 40 -6.04 -7.17 -2.10
C SER A 40 -4.78 -6.97 -1.26
N ALA A 41 -4.74 -7.63 -0.10
CA ALA A 41 -3.57 -7.70 0.76
C ALA A 41 -3.30 -9.15 1.15
N THR A 42 -2.03 -9.50 1.26
CA THR A 42 -1.54 -10.81 1.70
C THR A 42 -0.52 -10.60 2.80
N VAL A 43 -0.64 -11.31 3.92
CA VAL A 43 0.33 -11.28 5.02
C VAL A 43 0.86 -12.69 5.24
N ALA A 44 2.19 -12.84 5.25
CA ALA A 44 2.86 -14.15 5.35
C ALA A 44 2.32 -15.19 4.34
N GLY A 45 2.00 -14.73 3.12
CA GLY A 45 1.43 -15.58 2.06
C GLY A 45 -0.06 -15.89 2.19
N GLN A 46 -0.74 -15.41 3.23
CA GLN A 46 -2.18 -15.62 3.45
C GLN A 46 -3.00 -14.40 3.04
N SER A 47 -4.00 -14.60 2.18
CA SER A 47 -4.92 -13.54 1.73
C SER A 47 -5.69 -12.96 2.93
N GLN A 48 -5.78 -11.64 2.99
CA GLN A 48 -6.56 -10.92 3.99
C GLN A 48 -7.96 -10.62 3.46
N ILE A 49 -8.95 -10.62 4.36
CA ILE A 49 -10.31 -10.19 4.04
C ILE A 49 -10.37 -8.68 4.25
N LEU A 50 -10.49 -7.93 3.14
CA LEU A 50 -10.65 -6.47 3.16
C LEU A 50 -12.13 -6.10 3.25
N GLY A 51 -12.47 -5.23 4.21
CA GLY A 51 -13.78 -4.63 4.30
C GLY A 51 -14.03 -3.57 3.22
N ASP A 52 -15.27 -3.10 3.14
CA ASP A 52 -15.67 -2.12 2.11
C ASP A 52 -14.98 -0.76 2.30
N CYS A 53 -14.67 -0.37 3.55
CA CYS A 53 -13.86 0.81 3.81
C CYS A 53 -12.42 0.61 3.35
N ASP A 54 -11.78 -0.51 3.68
CA ASP A 54 -10.37 -0.76 3.35
C ASP A 54 -10.12 -0.71 1.83
N LYS A 55 -11.09 -1.20 1.03
CA LYS A 55 -11.05 -1.14 -0.43
C LYS A 55 -11.16 0.27 -1.00
N LYS A 56 -11.54 1.28 -0.21
CA LYS A 56 -11.52 2.70 -0.62
C LYS A 56 -10.14 3.33 -0.47
N THR A 57 -9.19 2.66 0.15
CA THR A 57 -7.83 3.18 0.33
C THR A 57 -7.15 3.41 -1.02
N VAL A 58 -6.54 4.59 -1.20
CA VAL A 58 -5.86 5.00 -2.43
C VAL A 58 -4.47 5.56 -2.14
N TYR A 59 -3.51 5.20 -2.99
CA TYR A 59 -2.13 5.64 -2.96
C TYR A 59 -1.90 6.50 -4.21
N VAL A 60 -1.59 7.78 -4.02
CA VAL A 60 -1.37 8.72 -5.11
C VAL A 60 0.11 9.06 -5.20
N PHE A 61 0.77 8.54 -6.23
CA PHE A 61 2.16 8.82 -6.51
C PHE A 61 2.27 10.00 -7.48
N THR A 62 3.07 10.99 -7.09
CA THR A 62 3.57 12.07 -7.96
C THR A 62 5.06 11.84 -8.23
N GLN A 63 5.79 12.79 -8.81
CA GLN A 63 7.21 12.59 -9.10
C GLN A 63 8.07 12.34 -7.84
N ASN A 64 7.73 12.93 -6.70
CA ASN A 64 8.52 12.88 -5.47
C ASN A 64 7.69 12.78 -4.18
N GLN A 65 6.37 12.73 -4.28
CA GLN A 65 5.46 12.59 -3.13
C GLN A 65 4.50 11.45 -3.33
N LEU A 66 4.28 10.70 -2.25
CA LEU A 66 3.22 9.72 -2.12
C LEU A 66 2.20 10.27 -1.13
N THR A 67 0.95 10.42 -1.57
CA THR A 67 -0.17 10.71 -0.68
C THR A 67 -0.94 9.43 -0.42
N PHE A 68 -1.14 9.12 0.86
CA PHE A 68 -1.98 8.03 1.31
C PHE A 68 -3.35 8.60 1.67
N HIS A 69 -4.40 8.03 1.09
CA HIS A 69 -5.78 8.26 1.47
C HIS A 69 -6.31 6.96 2.07
N GLU A 70 -6.26 6.85 3.40
CA GLU A 70 -6.58 5.62 4.11
C GLU A 70 -8.02 5.64 4.61
N PHE A 71 -8.70 4.54 4.37
CA PHE A 71 -10.05 4.30 4.85
C PHE A 71 -10.06 3.03 5.68
N GLU A 72 -10.54 3.11 6.91
CA GLU A 72 -10.70 1.94 7.78
C GLU A 72 -12.10 1.89 8.37
N THR A 73 -12.60 0.67 8.62
CA THR A 73 -13.88 0.53 9.31
C THR A 73 -13.72 0.83 10.79
N ASN A 74 -14.40 1.86 11.28
CA ASN A 74 -14.56 2.09 12.70
C ASN A 74 -15.36 0.94 13.31
N ARG A 75 -14.75 0.16 14.21
CA ARG A 75 -15.39 -1.02 14.79
C ARG A 75 -16.61 -0.68 15.65
N SER A 76 -16.64 0.50 16.26
CA SER A 76 -17.71 0.94 17.15
C SER A 76 -18.90 1.50 16.38
N THR A 77 -18.66 2.34 15.38
CA THR A 77 -19.73 3.03 14.63
C THR A 77 -20.11 2.33 13.33
N ARG A 78 -19.28 1.39 12.85
CA ARG A 78 -19.37 0.75 11.52
C ARG A 78 -19.24 1.72 10.33
N ASN A 79 -18.91 2.98 10.58
CA ASN A 79 -18.61 3.97 9.55
C ASN A 79 -17.17 3.84 9.06
N CYS A 80 -16.86 4.38 7.87
CA CYS A 80 -15.49 4.51 7.40
C CYS A 80 -14.84 5.74 8.06
N ASN A 81 -13.79 5.52 8.84
CA ASN A 81 -12.86 6.58 9.21
C ASN A 81 -11.96 6.89 8.01
N TYR A 82 -11.52 8.14 7.91
CA TYR A 82 -10.57 8.59 6.90
C TYR A 82 -9.39 9.26 7.57
N ASP A 83 -8.19 8.94 7.10
CA ASP A 83 -6.95 9.65 7.43
C ASP A 83 -6.13 9.88 6.15
N ASN A 84 -5.29 10.90 6.15
CA ASN A 84 -4.37 11.15 5.05
C ASN A 84 -3.01 11.67 5.51
N HIS A 85 -1.98 11.16 4.86
CA HIS A 85 -0.61 11.60 5.09
C HIS A 85 0.17 11.65 3.78
N VAL A 86 1.19 12.49 3.75
CA VAL A 86 2.05 12.71 2.58
C VAL A 86 3.47 12.37 2.98
N GLU A 87 4.12 11.53 2.18
CA GLU A 87 5.53 11.18 2.34
C GLU A 87 6.32 11.59 1.09
N THR A 88 7.58 11.98 1.30
CA THR A 88 8.51 12.21 0.20
C THR A 88 9.29 10.94 -0.09
N TYR A 89 9.36 10.55 -1.37
CA TYR A 89 10.05 9.33 -1.75
C TYR A 89 10.99 9.53 -2.93
N LYS A 90 11.87 8.56 -3.13
CA LYS A 90 12.69 8.39 -4.33
C LYS A 90 12.66 6.92 -4.78
N ILE A 91 12.89 6.71 -6.07
CA ILE A 91 13.03 5.37 -6.64
C ILE A 91 14.51 5.01 -6.77
N GLU A 92 14.88 3.83 -6.26
CA GLU A 92 16.20 3.23 -6.44
C GLU A 92 16.03 1.81 -6.98
N GLY A 93 16.17 1.64 -8.30
CA GLY A 93 15.86 0.37 -8.97
C GLY A 93 14.37 0.05 -8.86
N ASN A 94 14.04 -1.07 -8.21
CA ASN A 94 12.68 -1.52 -7.92
C ASN A 94 12.24 -1.22 -6.47
N LEU A 95 12.92 -0.30 -5.79
CA LEU A 95 12.61 0.10 -4.42
C LEU A 95 12.05 1.53 -4.38
N ILE A 96 10.97 1.71 -3.62
CA ILE A 96 10.51 3.02 -3.14
C ILE A 96 11.18 3.26 -1.79
N LYS A 97 11.97 4.33 -1.68
CA LYS A 97 12.65 4.70 -0.42
C LYS A 97 12.19 6.07 0.06
N ASP A 98 12.17 6.25 1.38
CA ASP A 98 12.04 7.58 1.98
C ASP A 98 13.19 8.46 1.46
N ALA A 99 12.84 9.64 0.94
CA ALA A 99 13.83 10.60 0.46
C ALA A 99 14.70 11.17 1.60
N ASN A 100 14.17 11.20 2.83
CA ASN A 100 14.81 11.73 4.02
C ASN A 100 15.58 10.68 4.84
N ASP A 101 15.36 9.39 4.59
CA ASP A 101 16.13 8.29 5.18
C ASP A 101 16.76 7.40 4.10
N PRO A 102 17.95 7.78 3.57
CA PRO A 102 18.63 7.02 2.52
C PRO A 102 19.04 5.60 2.93
N ASN A 103 19.21 5.36 4.24
CA ASN A 103 19.58 4.06 4.80
C ASN A 103 18.36 3.23 5.20
N GLY A 104 17.16 3.81 5.13
CA GLY A 104 15.91 3.14 5.38
C GLY A 104 15.70 1.95 4.44
N LYS A 105 14.95 0.96 4.92
CA LYS A 105 14.50 -0.14 4.07
C LYS A 105 13.56 0.41 3.00
N GLY A 106 13.78 0.02 1.75
CA GLY A 106 12.86 0.36 0.67
C GLY A 106 11.69 -0.62 0.59
N ILE A 107 10.56 -0.15 0.06
CA ILE A 107 9.41 -0.99 -0.31
C ILE A 107 9.67 -1.49 -1.72
N LEU A 108 9.68 -2.81 -1.89
CA LEU A 108 9.80 -3.41 -3.22
C LEU A 108 8.51 -3.19 -3.99
N PHE A 109 8.60 -2.68 -5.21
CA PHE A 109 7.44 -2.51 -6.09
C PHE A 109 7.63 -3.19 -7.44
N SER A 110 6.51 -3.54 -8.06
CA SER A 110 6.46 -3.96 -9.46
C SER A 110 5.14 -3.53 -10.08
N ILE A 111 5.15 -3.23 -11.38
CA ILE A 111 3.95 -2.84 -12.12
C ILE A 111 3.79 -3.78 -13.31
N SER A 112 2.60 -4.38 -13.43
CA SER A 112 2.20 -5.22 -14.55
C SER A 112 0.81 -4.79 -15.03
N GLY A 113 0.74 -4.19 -16.22
CA GLY A 113 -0.51 -3.60 -16.73
C GLY A 113 -1.07 -2.53 -15.78
N ASN A 114 -2.30 -2.76 -15.30
CA ASN A 114 -2.99 -1.86 -14.37
C ASN A 114 -2.85 -2.27 -12.90
N THR A 115 -1.89 -3.15 -12.58
CA THR A 115 -1.65 -3.63 -11.21
C THR A 115 -0.28 -3.18 -10.72
N LEU A 116 -0.27 -2.50 -9.57
CA LEU A 116 0.90 -2.20 -8.76
C LEU A 116 0.95 -3.19 -7.61
N THR A 117 2.06 -3.89 -7.45
CA THR A 117 2.31 -4.75 -6.30
C THR A 117 3.37 -4.10 -5.42
N LEU A 118 3.03 -3.86 -4.15
CA LEU A 118 3.95 -3.42 -3.11
C LEU A 118 4.28 -4.60 -2.20
N THR A 119 5.55 -4.78 -1.89
CA THR A 119 6.06 -5.78 -0.95
C THR A 119 6.74 -5.06 0.20
N ILE A 120 6.20 -5.25 1.40
CA ILE A 120 6.64 -4.61 2.62
C ILE A 120 7.16 -5.71 3.55
N GLU A 121 8.35 -5.52 4.11
CA GLU A 121 8.95 -6.45 5.07
C GLU A 121 9.07 -5.79 6.45
N GLU A 122 8.19 -6.18 7.36
CA GLU A 122 8.19 -5.74 8.75
C GLU A 122 8.39 -6.93 9.68
N ASN A 123 9.36 -6.83 10.60
CA ASN A 123 9.63 -7.84 11.62
C ASN A 123 9.82 -9.27 11.07
N GLY A 124 10.35 -9.41 9.85
CA GLY A 124 10.56 -10.71 9.19
C GLY A 124 9.29 -11.30 8.56
N GLN A 125 8.16 -10.59 8.61
CA GLN A 125 6.95 -10.94 7.88
C GLN A 125 6.85 -10.12 6.60
N LYS A 126 6.46 -10.80 5.53
CA LYS A 126 6.19 -10.18 4.23
C LYS A 126 4.70 -9.86 4.11
N GLU A 127 4.39 -8.59 3.92
CA GLU A 127 3.11 -8.11 3.46
C GLU A 127 3.18 -7.80 1.96
N THR A 128 2.12 -8.11 1.23
CA THR A 128 2.01 -7.82 -0.20
C THR A 128 0.66 -7.16 -0.47
N LEU A 129 0.69 -5.94 -0.99
CA LEU A 129 -0.48 -5.20 -1.41
C LEU A 129 -0.56 -5.25 -2.94
N ASN A 130 -1.72 -5.60 -3.47
CA ASN A 130 -2.02 -5.39 -4.89
C ASN A 130 -2.98 -4.23 -5.01
N LEU A 131 -2.58 -3.24 -5.79
CA LEU A 131 -3.34 -2.04 -6.05
C LEU A 131 -3.66 -1.95 -7.54
N LYS A 132 -4.85 -1.46 -7.85
CA LYS A 132 -5.33 -1.26 -9.22
C LYS A 132 -5.22 0.20 -9.61
N LYS A 133 -4.70 0.48 -10.80
CA LYS A 133 -4.66 1.84 -11.36
C LYS A 133 -6.08 2.38 -11.54
N ILE A 134 -6.34 3.58 -11.04
CA ILE A 134 -7.62 4.28 -11.19
C ILE A 134 -7.41 5.63 -11.89
N ASN A 135 -8.47 6.14 -12.53
CA ASN A 135 -8.46 7.46 -13.14
C ASN A 135 -8.93 8.56 -12.15
N GLN A 136 -8.84 9.81 -12.57
CA GLN A 136 -9.20 10.96 -11.73
C GLN A 136 -10.67 10.92 -11.28
N ALA A 137 -11.61 10.57 -12.16
CA ALA A 137 -13.03 10.52 -11.80
C ALA A 137 -13.32 9.45 -10.73
N GLN A 138 -12.62 8.32 -10.78
CA GLN A 138 -12.72 7.28 -9.75
C GLN A 138 -12.12 7.75 -8.42
N LEU A 139 -10.97 8.42 -8.46
CA LEU A 139 -10.36 9.03 -7.27
C LEU A 139 -11.31 10.06 -6.64
N ASP A 140 -11.85 10.98 -7.43
CA ASP A 140 -12.78 12.01 -6.97
C ASP A 140 -14.03 11.40 -6.34
N ALA A 141 -14.58 10.34 -6.95
CA ALA A 141 -15.73 9.62 -6.41
C ALA A 141 -15.43 8.96 -5.05
N ILE A 142 -14.22 8.41 -4.85
CA ILE A 142 -13.79 7.84 -3.56
C ILE A 142 -13.68 8.95 -2.52
N LEU A 143 -12.97 10.03 -2.84
CA LEU A 143 -12.72 11.14 -1.91
C LEU A 143 -14.01 11.91 -1.56
N ALA A 144 -14.99 11.96 -2.46
CA ALA A 144 -16.31 12.53 -2.15
C ALA A 144 -17.03 11.77 -1.02
N THR A 145 -16.67 10.50 -0.74
CA THR A 145 -17.30 9.72 0.33
C THR A 145 -16.85 10.12 1.74
N ILE A 146 -15.76 10.88 1.89
CA ILE A 146 -15.26 11.40 3.17
C ILE A 146 -16.33 12.24 3.86
N ASN A 147 -17.04 13.08 3.10
CA ASN A 147 -18.00 14.06 3.65
C ASN A 147 -19.38 13.46 3.96
N ASN A 148 -19.66 12.23 3.55
CA ASN A 148 -20.98 11.59 3.74
C ASN A 148 -21.07 10.73 5.02
N GLY A 149 -20.02 10.69 5.85
CA GLY A 149 -19.97 9.90 7.10
C GLY A 149 -20.52 10.61 8.35
N GLY A 150 -20.94 11.87 8.24
CA GLY A 150 -21.46 12.69 9.34
C GLY A 150 -22.87 13.20 9.08
N GLY A 151 -23.89 12.42 9.44
CA GLY A 151 -25.27 12.89 9.30
C GLY A 151 -26.31 11.90 9.80
N ASN A 152 -26.54 11.86 11.11
CA ASN A 152 -27.90 11.89 11.68
C ASN A 152 -27.85 11.96 13.21
N ASN A 153 -28.00 13.19 13.72
CA ASN A 153 -28.49 13.41 15.08
C ASN A 153 -29.88 14.03 14.89
N ASN A 154 -30.92 13.22 15.10
CA ASN A 154 -32.29 13.71 15.28
C ASN A 154 -32.80 13.17 16.61
#